data_AF-A0A822AK51-F1
#
_entry.id   AF-A0A822AK51-F1
#
_cell.length_a   1.000
_cell.length_b   1.000
_cell.length_c   1.000
_cell.angle_alpha   90.00
_cell.angle_beta   90.00
_cell.angle_gamma   90.00
#
_symmetry.space_group_name_H-M   'P 1'
#
loop_
_entity.id
_entity.type
_entity.pdbx_description
1 polymer ?
#
loop_
_entity_poly.entity_id
_entity_poly.type
_entity_poly.pdbx_seq_one_letter_code
_entity_poly.pdbx_strand_id
1 'polypeptide(L)' 'PFILRAGKALNQKKAEMHIQFLDAPSAIFDEDIHQDDLSDSVACDELVIRIEPNEAIYLKINTK' A
#
# COMPACT_ATOMS: atom_id res chain seq x y z
N PRO A 1 -13.67 1.01 1.63
CA PRO A 1 -14.16 1.14 3.03
C PRO A 1 -13.20 2.04 3.83
N PHE A 2 -13.67 2.72 4.89
CA PHE A 2 -12.79 3.54 5.74
C PHE A 2 -12.46 2.81 7.03
N ILE A 3 -11.17 2.64 7.32
CA ILE A 3 -10.68 1.97 8.52
C ILE A 3 -9.95 3.01 9.37
N LEU A 4 -10.41 3.19 10.61
CA LEU A 4 -9.75 4.05 11.59
C LEU A 4 -9.15 3.20 12.70
N ARG A 5 -7.86 3.41 12.99
CA ARG A 5 -7.13 2.72 14.06
C ARG A 5 -6.40 3.76 14.88
N ALA A 6 -6.67 3.79 16.19
CA ALA A 6 -6.02 4.69 17.15
C ALA A 6 -5.86 3.98 18.49
N GLY A 7 -4.82 4.32 19.24
CA GLY A 7 -4.54 3.71 20.54
C GLY A 7 -3.51 4.51 21.35
N LYS A 8 -3.49 4.29 22.66
CA LYS A 8 -2.46 4.82 23.58
C LYS A 8 -1.46 3.71 23.90
N ALA A 9 -0.23 4.08 24.30
CA ALA A 9 0.86 3.13 24.59
C ALA A 9 1.18 2.17 23.44
N LEU A 10 1.04 2.64 22.20
CA LEU A 10 1.50 1.91 21.02
C LEU A 10 3.03 1.94 20.93
N ASN A 11 3.58 1.02 20.14
CA ASN A 11 5.01 0.93 19.86
C ASN A 11 5.58 2.18 19.16
N GLN A 12 4.73 2.93 18.43
CA GLN A 12 5.12 4.12 17.70
C GLN A 12 4.07 5.23 17.88
N LYS A 13 4.54 6.47 18.09
CA LYS A 13 3.72 7.66 17.88
C LYS A 13 3.66 7.88 16.38
N LYS A 14 2.53 7.59 15.74
CA LYS A 14 2.39 7.70 14.29
C LYS A 14 0.99 8.12 13.92
N ALA A 15 0.88 9.12 13.05
CA ALA A 15 -0.36 9.50 12.40
C ALA A 15 -0.15 9.42 10.89
N GLU A 16 -0.87 8.52 10.24
CA GLU A 16 -0.80 8.29 8.80
C GLU A 16 -2.16 7.97 8.22
N MET A 17 -2.34 8.31 6.95
CA MET A 17 -3.51 7.98 6.14
C MET A 17 -3.04 7.18 4.93
N HIS A 18 -3.64 6.01 4.75
CA HIS A 18 -3.34 5.09 3.66
C HIS A 18 -4.57 5.02 2.76
N ILE A 19 -4.37 5.29 1.48
CA ILE A 19 -5.40 5.17 0.44
C ILE A 19 -4.91 4.08 -0.52
N GLN A 20 -5.56 2.93 -0.46
CA GLN A 20 -5.32 1.80 -1.37
C GLN A 20 -6.18 1.98 -2.61
N PHE A 21 -5.56 1.96 -3.78
CA PHE A 21 -6.26 2.01 -5.06
C PHE A 21 -6.80 0.63 -5.44
N LEU A 22 -7.77 0.61 -6.36
CA LEU A 22 -8.25 -0.64 -6.94
C LEU A 22 -7.19 -1.19 -7.90
N ASP A 23 -7.19 -2.51 -8.05
CA ASP A 23 -6.35 -3.17 -9.02
C ASP A 23 -6.59 -2.61 -10.42
N ALA A 24 -5.50 -2.47 -11.18
CA ALA A 24 -5.62 -2.12 -12.58
C ALA A 24 -6.40 -3.25 -13.28
N PRO A 25 -7.46 -2.93 -14.06
CA PRO A 25 -8.28 -3.94 -14.74
C PRO A 25 -7.52 -4.74 -15.82
N SER A 26 -6.22 -4.50 -15.97
CA SER A 26 -5.34 -5.10 -16.95
C SER A 26 -4.01 -5.44 -16.26
N ALA A 27 -4.02 -6.51 -15.47
CA ALA A 27 -2.78 -7.15 -15.04
C ALA A 27 -2.24 -7.96 -16.22
N ILE A 28 -1.76 -7.27 -17.26
CA ILE A 28 -1.14 -7.89 -18.46
C ILE A 28 0.15 -8.62 -18.08
N PHE A 29 0.66 -8.40 -16.86
CA PHE A 29 1.87 -9.00 -16.33
C PHE A 29 1.62 -10.28 -15.51
N ASP A 30 0.38 -10.72 -15.31
CA ASP A 30 0.09 -11.99 -14.61
C ASP A 30 0.62 -13.22 -15.38
N GLU A 31 0.92 -13.09 -16.68
CA GLU A 31 1.49 -14.19 -17.49
C GLU A 31 3.02 -14.35 -17.33
N ASP A 32 3.73 -13.33 -16.84
CA ASP A 32 5.19 -13.36 -16.67
C ASP A 32 5.62 -13.74 -15.23
N ILE A 33 4.69 -13.78 -14.27
CA ILE A 33 4.97 -14.23 -12.90
C ILE A 33 4.79 -15.76 -12.87
N HIS A 34 5.89 -16.45 -13.14
CA HIS A 34 5.95 -17.90 -13.22
C HIS A 34 5.22 -18.62 -12.06
N GLN A 35 4.53 -19.67 -12.48
CA GLN A 35 3.62 -20.59 -11.79
C GLN A 35 4.17 -21.34 -10.54
N ASP A 36 5.31 -20.94 -9.99
CA ASP A 36 5.98 -21.66 -8.90
C ASP A 36 5.91 -20.97 -7.53
N ASP A 37 5.57 -19.67 -7.44
CA ASP A 37 5.44 -18.94 -6.17
C ASP A 37 4.05 -18.30 -6.03
N LEU A 38 3.17 -19.00 -5.31
CA LEU A 38 1.73 -18.73 -5.14
C LEU A 38 1.38 -17.44 -4.32
N SER A 39 2.20 -16.39 -4.34
CA SER A 39 1.97 -15.20 -3.47
C SER A 39 2.12 -13.82 -4.09
N ASP A 40 2.59 -13.67 -5.33
CA ASP A 40 2.90 -12.33 -5.86
C ASP A 40 1.80 -11.86 -6.83
N SER A 41 0.62 -11.62 -6.27
CA SER A 41 -0.36 -10.76 -6.94
C SER A 41 0.22 -9.35 -6.97
N VAL A 42 0.18 -8.69 -8.14
CA VAL A 42 0.69 -7.32 -8.31
C VAL A 42 0.10 -6.43 -7.22
N ALA A 43 0.96 -5.91 -6.32
CA ALA A 43 0.50 -5.12 -5.19
C ALA A 43 -0.21 -3.85 -5.66
N CYS A 44 -1.38 -3.53 -5.10
CA CYS A 44 -2.11 -2.31 -5.49
C CYS A 44 -1.29 -1.05 -5.21
N ASP A 45 -1.46 -0.02 -6.04
CA ASP A 45 -0.89 1.30 -5.75
C ASP A 45 -1.44 1.83 -4.41
N GLU A 46 -0.59 2.54 -3.66
CA GLU A 46 -0.95 3.07 -2.35
C GLU A 46 -0.43 4.50 -2.16
N LEU A 47 -1.33 5.44 -1.89
CA LEU A 47 -0.98 6.79 -1.45
C LEU A 47 -0.89 6.83 0.07
N VAL A 48 0.31 7.14 0.57
CA VAL A 48 0.56 7.29 1.99
C VAL A 48 0.84 8.76 2.32
N ILE A 49 0.01 9.29 3.21
CA ILE A 49 0.15 10.62 3.78
C ILE A 49 0.60 10.44 5.23
N ARG A 50 1.82 10.86 5.55
CA ARG A 50 2.37 10.82 6.91
C ARG A 50 2.26 12.21 7.54
N ILE A 51 1.54 12.27 8.65
CA ILE A 51 1.28 13.50 9.40
C ILE A 51 2.30 13.65 10.53
N GLU A 52 2.63 12.58 11.26
CA GLU A 52 3.72 12.60 12.24
C GLU A 52 4.25 11.19 12.55
N PRO A 53 5.53 11.06 12.96
CA PRO A 53 6.64 12.01 12.79
C PRO A 53 7.18 11.94 11.34
N ASN A 54 7.91 12.98 10.92
CA ASN A 54 8.51 13.12 9.58
C ASN A 54 7.46 13.21 8.47
N GLU A 55 6.84 14.37 8.40
CA GLU A 55 5.81 14.76 7.44
C GLU A 55 6.27 14.44 6.01
N ALA A 56 5.48 13.62 5.31
CA ALA A 56 5.79 13.22 3.95
C ALA A 56 4.53 12.76 3.23
N ILE A 57 4.54 12.91 1.92
CA ILE A 57 3.53 12.33 1.04
C ILE A 57 4.31 11.51 0.01
N TYR A 58 3.94 10.25 -0.15
CA TYR A 58 4.54 9.39 -1.17
C TYR A 58 3.51 8.44 -1.74
N LEU A 59 3.72 8.11 -3.01
CA LEU A 59 2.90 7.17 -3.76
C LEU A 59 3.74 5.93 -4.02
N LYS A 60 3.29 4.78 -3.51
CA LYS A 60 3.86 3.49 -3.86
C LYS A 60 3.22 3.07 -5.18
N ILE A 61 4.05 2.95 -6.22
CA ILE A 61 3.65 2.49 -7.55
C ILE A 61 4.61 1.36 -7.93
N ASN A 62 4.09 0.34 -8.60
CA ASN A 62 4.94 -0.64 -9.26
C ASN A 62 5.55 -0.03 -10.52
N THR A 63 6.88 0.07 -10.56
CA THR A 63 7.61 0.40 -11.78
C THR A 63 8.13 -0.90 -12.40
N LYS A 64 8.10 -0.95 -13.73
CA LYS A 64 8.73 -2.00 -14.53
C LYS A 64 10.25 -1.92 -14.47
#